data_AF-A0A2N1MAJ9-F1
#
_entry.id   AF-A0A2N1MAJ9-F1
#
_cell.length_a   1.000
_cell.length_b   1.000
_cell.length_c   1.000
_cell.angle_alpha   90.00
_cell.angle_beta   90.00
_cell.angle_gamma   90.00
#
_symmetry.space_group_name_H-M   'P 1'
#
loop_
_entity.id
_entity.type
_entity.pdbx_description
1 polymer ?
#
loop_
_entity_poly.entity_id
_entity_poly.type
_entity_poly.pdbx_seq_one_letter_code
_entity_poly.pdbx_strand_id
1 'polypeptide(L)'
;MGTIYGSSNALHPCHFCLVDRDSMNNIHIKKEDIIIRDENNTKIALRQGNSKQISTYNMRNALWKRPYFNVYTMCVPDRMHHADLGLFQYQLRFTKSIIIWSDLFIKLMSRFSRSNLNLPKLHSWRFHLIPSIYQFGAVSGFTSETYELLHKTNVKQLYRMTNKRHINKQMQSIVRRQNIMTLISKLQSRIYSNHIYHGIISKKFIKKLTQHTIDQFIDQIRNNQNLNNLLWLRGFEKLKSCIYDYFQDIEEWSIQDIENETIKINVSEFAYLDNSQDHIIIRVTPNYYGQACFSDVCVEMDESEQDDYLTDNGLCYAKVLLIIQVLSTKLEKNLELALVYCKYSAYYSEV
;
A
#
# COMPACT_ATOMS: atom_id res chain seq x y z
N MET A 1 22.67 -9.21 10.10
CA MET A 1 22.44 -10.62 10.48
C MET A 1 21.96 -10.66 11.92
N GLY A 2 21.10 -11.62 12.28
CA GLY A 2 21.06 -12.07 13.67
C GLY A 2 22.41 -12.70 13.99
N THR A 3 23.28 -11.94 14.65
CA THR A 3 24.56 -12.43 15.15
C THR A 3 24.28 -13.38 16.30
N ILE A 4 23.97 -14.64 15.97
CA ILE A 4 24.09 -15.74 16.92
C ILE A 4 25.59 -15.83 17.20
N TYR A 5 26.00 -15.16 18.26
CA TYR A 5 27.39 -15.07 18.68
C TYR A 5 27.96 -16.48 18.79
N GLY A 6 29.11 -16.69 18.13
CA GLY A 6 30.02 -17.74 18.53
C GLY A 6 30.27 -17.62 20.03
N SER A 7 30.32 -18.77 20.70
CA SER A 7 30.66 -18.88 22.12
C SER A 7 31.85 -17.97 22.44
N SER A 8 31.77 -17.18 23.50
CA SER A 8 32.90 -16.41 24.05
C SER A 8 34.13 -17.27 24.38
N ASN A 9 33.95 -18.60 24.34
CA ASN A 9 34.97 -19.60 24.63
C ASN A 9 35.65 -20.15 23.36
N ALA A 10 35.30 -19.67 22.17
CA ALA A 10 36.01 -20.02 20.94
C ALA A 10 37.34 -19.28 20.84
N LEU A 11 38.38 -19.97 20.32
CA LEU A 11 39.71 -19.40 20.10
C LEU A 11 39.68 -18.31 19.02
N HIS A 12 38.88 -18.54 17.96
CA HIS A 12 38.62 -17.59 16.88
C HIS A 12 37.13 -17.21 16.85
N PRO A 13 36.72 -16.24 17.70
CA PRO A 13 35.31 -15.91 17.89
C PRO A 13 34.72 -15.03 16.75
N CYS A 14 35.55 -14.44 15.90
CA CYS A 14 35.08 -13.67 14.74
C CYS A 14 34.46 -14.59 13.69
N HIS A 15 33.28 -14.25 13.16
CA HIS A 15 32.63 -15.09 12.14
C HIS A 15 33.21 -14.91 10.73
N PHE A 16 33.97 -13.82 10.51
CA PHE A 16 34.52 -13.46 9.20
C PHE A 16 35.99 -13.85 9.03
N CYS A 17 36.78 -13.90 10.10
CA CYS A 17 38.21 -14.17 10.04
C CYS A 17 38.66 -15.10 11.17
N LEU A 18 39.88 -15.63 11.04
CA LEU A 18 40.51 -16.53 12.00
C LEU A 18 41.46 -15.79 12.95
N VAL A 19 41.19 -14.51 13.24
CA VAL A 19 41.97 -13.76 14.22
C VAL A 19 41.72 -14.34 15.62
N ASP A 20 42.80 -14.60 16.35
CA ASP A 20 42.74 -15.06 17.73
C ASP A 20 42.02 -14.06 18.62
N ARG A 21 41.29 -14.60 19.60
CA ARG A 21 40.53 -13.80 20.57
C ARG A 21 41.37 -12.70 21.22
N ASP A 22 42.61 -13.01 21.58
CA ASP A 22 43.49 -12.09 22.32
C ASP A 22 44.08 -11.00 21.42
N SER A 23 44.09 -11.22 20.11
CA SER A 23 44.61 -10.31 19.08
C SER A 23 43.53 -9.46 18.40
N MET A 24 42.24 -9.64 18.75
CA MET A 24 41.13 -8.94 18.09
C MET A 24 41.19 -7.40 18.19
N ASN A 25 41.84 -6.87 19.22
CA ASN A 25 42.01 -5.43 19.44
C ASN A 25 43.36 -4.87 19.05
N ASN A 26 44.23 -5.69 18.46
CA ASN A 26 45.52 -5.19 18.01
C ASN A 26 45.30 -4.18 16.87
N ILE A 27 45.44 -2.89 17.20
CA ILE A 27 45.26 -1.77 16.25
C ILE A 27 46.29 -1.82 15.13
N HIS A 28 47.43 -2.49 15.38
CA HIS A 28 48.53 -2.64 14.44
C HIS A 28 48.54 -4.00 13.74
N ILE A 29 47.47 -4.79 13.84
CA ILE A 29 47.37 -6.05 13.10
C ILE A 29 47.50 -5.77 11.60
N LYS A 30 48.43 -6.45 10.93
CA LYS A 30 48.61 -6.27 9.50
C LYS A 30 47.47 -6.96 8.77
N LYS A 31 47.09 -6.41 7.62
CA LYS A 31 46.01 -6.98 6.79
C LYS A 31 46.32 -8.41 6.34
N GLU A 32 47.60 -8.74 6.19
CA GLU A 32 48.13 -10.07 5.84
C GLU A 32 47.88 -11.12 6.95
N ASP A 33 47.84 -10.70 8.20
CA ASP A 33 47.61 -11.58 9.36
C ASP A 33 46.11 -11.87 9.58
N ILE A 34 45.22 -11.15 8.88
CA ILE A 34 43.78 -11.35 8.93
C ILE A 34 43.40 -12.41 7.89
N ILE A 35 43.50 -13.68 8.29
CA ILE A 35 43.06 -14.80 7.45
C ILE A 35 41.52 -14.82 7.42
N ILE A 36 40.95 -14.63 6.23
CA ILE A 36 39.50 -14.68 6.02
C ILE A 36 39.04 -16.13 6.16
N ARG A 37 37.89 -16.31 6.81
CA ARG A 37 37.24 -17.61 6.88
C ARG A 37 36.60 -17.94 5.54
N ASP A 38 37.05 -19.02 4.93
CA ASP A 38 36.54 -19.52 3.67
C ASP A 38 36.04 -20.97 3.80
N GLU A 39 35.55 -21.53 2.69
CA GLU A 39 34.99 -22.88 2.66
C GLU A 39 36.06 -23.94 2.97
N ASN A 40 37.30 -23.73 2.51
CA ASN A 40 38.40 -24.68 2.68
C ASN A 40 38.84 -24.78 4.14
N ASN A 41 39.09 -23.64 4.78
CA ASN A 41 39.52 -23.58 6.18
C ASN A 41 38.41 -24.11 7.10
N THR A 42 37.14 -23.83 6.76
CA THR A 42 35.99 -24.35 7.50
C THR A 42 35.85 -25.87 7.34
N LYS A 43 36.03 -26.42 6.14
CA LYS A 43 36.02 -27.87 5.89
C LYS A 43 37.13 -28.59 6.65
N ILE A 44 38.34 -28.03 6.67
CA ILE A 44 39.49 -28.60 7.41
C ILE A 44 39.19 -28.66 8.90
N ALA A 45 38.70 -27.56 9.48
CA ALA A 45 38.36 -27.51 10.90
C ALA A 45 37.22 -28.46 11.29
N LEU A 46 36.23 -28.68 10.40
CA LEU A 46 35.16 -29.67 10.61
C LEU A 46 35.69 -31.11 10.58
N ARG A 47 36.61 -31.43 9.66
CA ARG A 47 37.23 -32.77 9.57
C ARG A 47 38.13 -33.09 10.76
N GLN A 48 38.80 -32.09 11.31
CA GLN A 48 39.72 -32.23 12.45
C GLN A 48 39.01 -32.16 13.82
N GLY A 49 37.68 -32.03 13.88
CA GLY A 49 36.94 -31.91 15.14
C GLY A 49 37.10 -30.56 15.85
N ASN A 50 37.78 -29.60 15.23
CA ASN A 50 38.08 -28.28 15.79
C ASN A 50 37.01 -27.23 15.48
N SER A 51 35.84 -27.64 14.97
CA SER A 51 34.78 -26.73 14.53
C SER A 51 34.33 -25.75 15.63
N LYS A 52 34.32 -26.20 16.90
CA LYS A 52 34.01 -25.37 18.08
C LYS A 52 35.02 -24.22 18.28
N GLN A 53 36.30 -24.43 17.96
CA GLN A 53 37.36 -23.41 18.14
C GLN A 53 37.18 -22.23 17.18
N ILE A 54 36.59 -22.47 16.01
CA ILE A 54 36.23 -21.43 15.02
C ILE A 54 34.73 -21.13 15.02
N SER A 55 33.97 -21.49 16.05
CA SER A 55 32.52 -21.21 16.13
C SER A 55 31.69 -21.70 14.93
N THR A 56 32.05 -22.86 14.35
CA THR A 56 31.29 -23.51 13.28
C THR A 56 30.54 -24.74 13.80
N TYR A 57 29.28 -24.84 13.39
CA TYR A 57 28.36 -25.88 13.84
C TYR A 57 27.68 -26.52 12.64
N ASN A 58 27.59 -27.85 12.66
CA ASN A 58 26.82 -28.57 11.66
C ASN A 58 25.33 -28.36 11.94
N MET A 59 24.66 -27.55 11.12
CA MET A 59 23.24 -27.24 11.24
C MET A 59 22.48 -27.77 10.03
N ARG A 60 21.44 -28.56 10.27
CA ARG A 60 20.58 -29.07 9.21
C ARG A 60 19.62 -27.99 8.76
N ASN A 61 19.78 -27.49 7.54
CA ASN A 61 18.86 -26.49 6.98
C ASN A 61 17.56 -27.16 6.48
N ALA A 62 16.44 -26.88 7.14
CA ALA A 62 15.14 -27.47 6.80
C ALA A 62 14.55 -26.96 5.48
N LEU A 63 14.99 -25.79 5.00
CA LEU A 63 14.44 -25.11 3.81
C LEU A 63 14.98 -25.67 2.49
N TRP A 64 16.11 -26.39 2.51
CA TRP A 64 16.72 -27.00 1.32
C TRP A 64 15.90 -28.15 0.70
N LYS A 65 14.88 -28.64 1.40
CA LYS A 65 13.94 -29.64 0.86
C LYS A 65 12.87 -29.04 -0.06
N ARG A 66 12.81 -27.71 -0.23
CA ARG A 66 11.81 -27.04 -1.06
C ARG A 66 12.46 -26.41 -2.29
N PRO A 67 12.04 -26.80 -3.52
CA PRO A 67 12.49 -26.13 -4.75
C PRO A 67 12.12 -24.64 -4.73
N TYR A 68 12.93 -23.78 -5.38
CA TYR A 68 12.72 -22.34 -5.59
C TYR A 68 12.98 -21.37 -4.41
N PHE A 69 13.49 -21.83 -3.26
CA PHE A 69 13.88 -20.97 -2.12
C PHE A 69 15.41 -20.75 -2.02
N ASN A 70 16.06 -20.36 -3.11
CA ASN A 70 17.47 -19.95 -3.06
C ASN A 70 17.59 -18.48 -2.65
N VAL A 71 17.64 -18.24 -1.34
CA VAL A 71 17.62 -16.88 -0.74
C VAL A 71 18.81 -16.01 -1.19
N TYR A 72 19.89 -16.63 -1.68
CA TYR A 72 21.12 -15.91 -2.05
C TYR A 72 21.05 -15.23 -3.43
N THR A 73 20.13 -15.62 -4.31
CA THR A 73 20.01 -15.03 -5.66
C THR A 73 19.22 -13.72 -5.70
N MET A 74 18.54 -13.32 -4.62
CA MET A 74 17.71 -12.10 -4.60
C MET A 74 18.46 -10.79 -4.27
N CYS A 75 19.70 -10.84 -3.78
CA CYS A 75 20.41 -9.66 -3.24
C CYS A 75 21.40 -8.99 -4.22
N VAL A 76 21.37 -9.34 -5.51
CA VAL A 76 22.39 -8.93 -6.51
C VAL A 76 22.16 -7.55 -7.19
N PRO A 77 20.93 -7.01 -7.35
CA PRO A 77 20.72 -5.79 -8.17
C PRO A 77 21.26 -4.46 -7.61
N ASP A 78 21.50 -4.32 -6.29
CA ASP A 78 21.73 -3.01 -5.66
C ASP A 78 23.12 -2.38 -5.89
N ARG A 79 24.11 -3.15 -6.38
CA ARG A 79 25.50 -2.69 -6.39
C ARG A 79 25.82 -1.64 -7.46
N MET A 80 25.10 -1.63 -8.58
CA MET A 80 25.31 -0.63 -9.65
C MET A 80 24.61 0.71 -9.33
N HIS A 81 23.45 0.67 -8.67
CA HIS A 81 22.68 1.86 -8.30
C HIS A 81 23.41 2.76 -7.28
N HIS A 82 24.21 2.18 -6.37
CA HIS A 82 24.98 2.94 -5.39
C HIS A 82 26.20 3.67 -5.98
N ALA A 83 26.72 3.22 -7.13
CA ALA A 83 27.81 3.90 -7.82
C ALA A 83 27.33 5.18 -8.53
N ASP A 84 26.15 5.14 -9.15
CA ASP A 84 25.54 6.29 -9.84
C ASP A 84 25.17 7.44 -8.89
N LEU A 85 24.87 7.15 -7.61
CA LEU A 85 24.47 8.15 -6.62
C LEU A 85 25.64 8.93 -5.98
N GLY A 86 26.90 8.71 -6.39
CA GLY A 86 28.06 9.41 -5.81
C GLY A 86 28.37 9.03 -4.36
N LEU A 87 27.79 7.95 -3.84
CA LEU A 87 27.93 7.49 -2.46
C LEU A 87 29.35 7.02 -2.10
N PHE A 88 30.22 6.83 -3.10
CA PHE A 88 31.60 6.39 -2.90
C PHE A 88 32.43 7.37 -2.06
N GLN A 89 32.27 8.69 -2.29
CA GLN A 89 32.97 9.70 -1.49
C GLN A 89 32.49 9.70 -0.03
N TYR A 90 31.19 9.48 0.17
CA TYR A 90 30.60 9.34 1.49
C TYR A 90 31.13 8.08 2.20
N GLN A 91 31.20 6.95 1.51
CA GLN A 91 31.74 5.70 2.05
C GLN A 91 33.21 5.84 2.48
N LEU A 92 34.05 6.54 1.70
CA LEU A 92 35.44 6.81 2.07
C LEU A 92 35.55 7.70 3.32
N ARG A 93 34.77 8.79 3.39
CA ARG A 93 34.72 9.67 4.57
C ARG A 93 34.23 8.91 5.80
N PHE A 94 33.18 8.11 5.65
CA PHE A 94 32.61 7.30 6.72
C PHE A 94 33.60 6.25 7.23
N THR A 95 34.31 5.56 6.34
CA THR A 95 35.36 4.59 6.69
C THR A 95 36.47 5.24 7.50
N LYS A 96 36.94 6.42 7.08
CA LYS A 96 37.96 7.19 7.80
C LYS A 96 37.47 7.58 9.20
N SER A 97 36.23 8.06 9.32
CA SER A 97 35.62 8.42 10.60
C SER A 97 35.49 7.23 11.55
N ILE A 98 35.10 6.04 11.06
CA ILE A 98 35.03 4.82 11.87
C ILE A 98 36.41 4.45 12.44
N ILE A 99 37.45 4.50 11.61
CA ILE A 99 38.81 4.14 12.03
C ILE A 99 39.31 5.12 13.11
N ILE A 100 39.19 6.43 12.86
CA ILE A 100 39.62 7.48 13.81
C ILE A 100 38.86 7.35 15.12
N TRP A 101 37.53 7.21 15.05
CA TRP A 101 36.69 7.10 16.24
C TRP A 101 37.04 5.85 17.05
N SER A 102 37.20 4.68 16.40
CA SER A 102 37.51 3.44 17.11
C SER A 102 38.92 3.43 17.71
N ASP A 103 39.90 4.07 17.07
CA ASP A 103 41.23 4.27 17.65
C ASP A 103 41.16 5.13 18.92
N LEU A 104 40.45 6.25 18.86
CA LEU A 104 40.26 7.14 20.02
C LEU A 104 39.49 6.44 21.14
N PHE A 105 38.43 5.72 20.80
CA PHE A 105 37.61 4.96 21.75
C PHE A 105 38.44 3.90 22.48
N ILE A 106 39.21 3.07 21.76
CA ILE A 106 40.07 2.05 22.36
C ILE A 106 41.14 2.69 23.24
N LYS A 107 41.81 3.76 22.76
CA LYS A 107 42.83 4.47 23.55
C LYS A 107 42.28 5.05 24.85
N LEU A 108 41.09 5.63 24.83
CA LEU A 108 40.50 6.29 26.00
C LEU A 108 39.88 5.30 27.00
N MET A 109 39.22 4.26 26.50
CA MET A 109 38.35 3.39 27.30
C MET A 109 38.98 2.03 27.66
N SER A 110 40.07 1.62 27.02
CA SER A 110 40.75 0.34 27.33
C SER A 110 41.16 0.23 28.80
N ARG A 111 41.70 1.32 29.38
CA ARG A 111 42.07 1.41 30.80
C ARG A 111 40.93 1.15 31.79
N PHE A 112 39.68 1.31 31.37
CA PHE A 112 38.49 1.11 32.20
C PHE A 112 37.83 -0.26 31.96
N SER A 113 38.35 -1.06 31.03
CA SER A 113 37.79 -2.36 30.65
C SER A 113 38.70 -3.50 31.09
N ARG A 114 38.20 -4.40 31.94
CA ARG A 114 38.94 -5.61 32.35
C ARG A 114 39.31 -6.53 31.19
N SER A 115 38.59 -6.44 30.07
CA SER A 115 38.84 -7.21 28.85
C SER A 115 39.64 -6.42 27.81
N ASN A 116 40.22 -5.26 28.17
CA ASN A 116 40.89 -4.33 27.25
C ASN A 116 40.05 -3.97 26.01
N LEU A 117 38.71 -3.96 26.17
CA LEU A 117 37.73 -3.80 25.10
C LEU A 117 37.73 -4.86 24.00
N ASN A 118 38.23 -6.09 24.24
CA ASN A 118 38.21 -7.22 23.28
C ASN A 118 36.76 -7.66 22.98
N LEU A 119 36.02 -6.80 22.29
CA LEU A 119 34.60 -6.91 22.05
C LEU A 119 34.41 -7.37 20.60
N PRO A 120 33.87 -8.58 20.37
CA PRO A 120 33.58 -9.06 19.01
C PRO A 120 32.72 -8.09 18.20
N LYS A 121 31.84 -7.32 18.87
CA LYS A 121 31.04 -6.24 18.25
C LYS A 121 31.92 -5.12 17.69
N LEU A 122 32.89 -4.66 18.46
CA LEU A 122 33.79 -3.57 18.06
C LEU A 122 34.70 -4.01 16.91
N HIS A 123 35.23 -5.23 17.00
CA HIS A 123 36.04 -5.85 15.94
C HIS A 123 35.24 -6.01 14.64
N SER A 124 34.03 -6.58 14.72
CA SER A 124 33.14 -6.72 13.56
C SER A 124 32.76 -5.37 12.95
N TRP A 125 32.50 -4.36 13.77
CA TRP A 125 32.14 -3.04 13.30
C TRP A 125 33.30 -2.31 12.63
N ARG A 126 34.52 -2.41 13.17
CA ARG A 126 35.71 -1.77 12.61
C ARG A 126 36.20 -2.44 11.33
N PHE A 127 36.32 -3.77 11.33
CA PHE A 127 37.00 -4.50 10.24
C PHE A 127 36.04 -5.11 9.21
N HIS A 128 34.78 -5.38 9.58
CA HIS A 128 33.86 -6.13 8.73
C HIS A 128 32.61 -5.36 8.31
N LEU A 129 32.33 -4.18 8.87
CA LEU A 129 31.17 -3.37 8.46
C LEU A 129 31.27 -2.95 6.99
N ILE A 130 32.39 -2.36 6.59
CA ILE A 130 32.60 -1.89 5.21
C ILE A 130 32.61 -3.08 4.23
N PRO A 131 33.35 -4.18 4.47
CA PRO A 131 33.22 -5.40 3.65
C PRO A 131 31.79 -5.95 3.57
N SER A 132 31.02 -5.91 4.66
CA SER A 132 29.63 -6.36 4.66
C SER A 132 28.74 -5.45 3.80
N ILE A 133 28.95 -4.13 3.83
CA ILE A 133 28.26 -3.19 2.95
C ILE A 133 28.62 -3.45 1.48
N TYR A 134 29.90 -3.69 1.17
CA TYR A 134 30.31 -4.05 -0.19
C TYR A 134 29.66 -5.34 -0.69
N GLN A 135 29.53 -6.34 0.18
CA GLN A 135 29.00 -7.64 -0.19
C GLN A 135 27.46 -7.65 -0.25
N PHE A 136 26.78 -6.94 0.66
CA PHE A 136 25.35 -7.06 0.87
C PHE A 136 24.56 -5.75 0.63
N GLY A 137 25.21 -4.66 0.24
CA GLY A 137 24.60 -3.35 -0.04
C GLY A 137 24.29 -2.54 1.23
N ALA A 138 23.51 -3.12 2.14
CA ALA A 138 23.14 -2.48 3.41
C ALA A 138 23.17 -3.48 4.58
N VAL A 139 23.46 -2.99 5.79
CA VAL A 139 23.51 -3.82 7.01
C VAL A 139 22.14 -3.84 7.72
N SER A 140 21.33 -2.79 7.53
CA SER A 140 19.99 -2.64 8.13
C SER A 140 19.00 -3.69 7.64
N GLY A 141 19.04 -4.06 6.36
CA GLY A 141 18.16 -5.10 5.80
C GLY A 141 18.38 -6.50 6.38
N PHE A 142 19.46 -6.71 7.15
CA PHE A 142 19.77 -8.01 7.75
C PHE A 142 19.60 -8.03 9.27
N THR A 143 19.02 -7.02 9.91
CA THR A 143 18.87 -7.00 11.38
C THR A 143 17.95 -8.12 11.87
N SER A 144 18.07 -8.50 13.14
CA SER A 144 17.15 -9.46 13.78
C SER A 144 15.82 -8.85 14.18
N GLU A 145 15.62 -7.54 13.96
CA GLU A 145 14.44 -6.80 14.44
C GLU A 145 13.13 -7.42 13.95
N THR A 146 13.05 -7.80 12.67
CA THR A 146 11.87 -8.48 12.12
C THR A 146 11.60 -9.81 12.82
N TYR A 147 12.65 -10.62 13.05
CA TYR A 147 12.51 -11.93 13.73
C TYR A 147 12.15 -11.76 15.20
N GLU A 148 12.73 -10.79 15.88
CA GLU A 148 12.43 -10.46 17.28
C GLU A 148 11.00 -9.94 17.43
N LEU A 149 10.54 -9.10 16.49
CA LEU A 149 9.18 -8.62 16.43
C LEU A 149 8.21 -9.78 16.19
N LEU A 150 8.47 -10.63 15.19
CA LEU A 150 7.66 -11.82 14.91
C LEU A 150 7.62 -12.77 16.11
N HIS A 151 8.73 -12.99 16.80
CA HIS A 151 8.75 -13.81 18.00
C HIS A 151 7.96 -13.14 19.16
N LYS A 152 8.01 -11.81 19.27
CA LYS A 152 7.21 -11.07 20.26
C LYS A 152 5.71 -11.20 19.98
N THR A 153 5.29 -11.00 18.73
CA THR A 153 3.87 -11.03 18.33
C THR A 153 3.32 -12.45 18.27
N ASN A 154 4.03 -13.35 17.59
CA ASN A 154 3.50 -14.66 17.24
C ASN A 154 3.83 -15.74 18.28
N VAL A 155 4.72 -15.47 19.23
CA VAL A 155 5.07 -16.45 20.27
C VAL A 155 4.81 -15.88 21.66
N LYS A 156 5.48 -14.78 22.05
CA LYS A 156 5.39 -14.27 23.44
C LYS A 156 3.98 -13.79 23.81
N GLN A 157 3.32 -13.03 22.94
CA GLN A 157 1.96 -12.53 23.21
C GLN A 157 0.96 -13.68 23.31
N LEU A 158 0.94 -14.57 22.33
CA LEU A 158 0.07 -15.75 22.35
C LEU A 158 0.32 -16.64 23.56
N TYR A 159 1.59 -16.89 23.89
CA TYR A 159 1.94 -17.66 25.08
C TYR A 159 1.35 -17.03 26.34
N ARG A 160 1.45 -15.70 26.51
CA ARG A 160 0.86 -14.97 27.65
C ARG A 160 -0.67 -15.10 27.72
N MET A 161 -1.34 -15.21 26.58
CA MET A 161 -2.80 -15.38 26.50
C MET A 161 -3.28 -16.81 26.81
N THR A 162 -2.38 -17.79 26.88
CA THR A 162 -2.74 -19.18 27.24
C THR A 162 -2.79 -19.39 28.75
N ASN A 163 -3.62 -20.34 29.19
CA ASN A 163 -3.65 -20.79 30.59
C ASN A 163 -2.54 -21.81 30.94
N LYS A 164 -1.51 -21.93 30.08
CA LYS A 164 -0.35 -22.84 30.19
C LYS A 164 -0.63 -24.34 30.13
N ARG A 165 -1.87 -24.79 29.92
CA ARG A 165 -2.20 -26.19 29.64
C ARG A 165 -2.26 -26.42 28.13
N HIS A 166 -1.60 -27.45 27.60
CA HIS A 166 -1.57 -27.74 26.15
C HIS A 166 -1.27 -26.50 25.27
N ILE A 167 -0.21 -25.78 25.63
CA ILE A 167 0.18 -24.47 25.08
C ILE A 167 0.12 -24.41 23.55
N ASN A 168 0.69 -25.41 22.86
CA ASN A 168 0.76 -25.43 21.39
C ASN A 168 -0.63 -25.43 20.74
N LYS A 169 -1.58 -26.23 21.25
CA LYS A 169 -2.95 -26.29 20.72
C LYS A 169 -3.70 -24.96 20.92
N GLN A 170 -3.50 -24.32 22.08
CA GLN A 170 -4.12 -23.04 22.37
C GLN A 170 -3.55 -21.92 21.50
N MET A 171 -2.22 -21.84 21.37
CA MET A 171 -1.57 -20.86 20.50
C MET A 171 -2.04 -21.01 19.05
N GLN A 172 -2.07 -22.24 18.52
CA GLN A 172 -2.59 -22.51 17.17
C GLN A 172 -4.05 -22.07 17.01
N SER A 173 -4.89 -22.34 18.01
CA SER A 173 -6.30 -21.94 17.99
C SER A 173 -6.48 -20.42 18.01
N ILE A 174 -5.66 -19.70 18.79
CA ILE A 174 -5.70 -18.23 18.86
C ILE A 174 -5.26 -17.62 17.53
N VAL A 175 -4.15 -18.09 16.92
CA VAL A 175 -3.72 -17.64 15.59
C VAL A 175 -4.80 -17.87 14.56
N ARG A 176 -5.41 -19.07 14.58
CA ARG A 176 -6.49 -19.41 13.64
C ARG A 176 -7.67 -18.45 13.77
N ARG A 177 -8.08 -18.13 15.00
CA ARG A 177 -9.17 -17.15 15.25
C ARG A 177 -8.78 -15.74 14.80
N GLN A 178 -7.56 -15.28 15.07
CA GLN A 178 -7.09 -13.97 14.62
C GLN A 178 -7.09 -13.88 13.10
N ASN A 179 -6.58 -14.90 12.39
CA ASN A 179 -6.59 -14.93 10.93
C ASN A 179 -8.01 -14.95 10.35
N ILE A 180 -8.92 -15.74 10.93
CA ILE A 180 -10.34 -15.75 10.55
C ILE A 180 -10.94 -14.34 10.75
N MET A 181 -10.68 -13.70 11.89
CA MET A 181 -11.18 -12.35 12.16
C MET A 181 -10.59 -11.31 11.20
N THR A 182 -9.31 -11.41 10.83
CA THR A 182 -8.70 -10.49 9.85
C THR A 182 -9.22 -10.73 8.43
N LEU A 183 -9.52 -11.98 8.07
CA LEU A 183 -10.18 -12.32 6.81
C LEU A 183 -11.61 -11.79 6.77
N ILE A 184 -12.38 -12.04 7.83
CA ILE A 184 -13.74 -11.52 7.98
C ILE A 184 -13.71 -9.99 7.96
N SER A 185 -12.78 -9.32 8.65
CA SER A 185 -12.70 -7.86 8.63
C SER A 185 -12.31 -7.32 7.25
N LYS A 186 -11.50 -8.04 6.47
CA LYS A 186 -11.16 -7.67 5.08
C LYS A 186 -12.30 -7.92 4.10
N LEU A 187 -13.07 -8.99 4.32
CA LEU A 187 -14.30 -9.26 3.56
C LEU A 187 -15.37 -8.24 3.94
N GLN A 188 -15.53 -7.95 5.23
CA GLN A 188 -16.38 -6.88 5.72
C GLN A 188 -15.91 -5.53 5.20
N SER A 189 -14.62 -5.19 5.15
CA SER A 189 -14.19 -3.92 4.54
C SER A 189 -14.43 -3.84 3.03
N ARG A 190 -14.58 -4.98 2.34
CA ARG A 190 -15.06 -5.04 0.95
C ARG A 190 -16.58 -4.95 0.84
N ILE A 191 -17.31 -5.39 1.86
CA ILE A 191 -18.79 -5.32 1.94
C ILE A 191 -19.25 -3.96 2.53
N TYR A 192 -18.44 -3.33 3.38
CA TYR A 192 -18.67 -2.04 4.06
C TYR A 192 -18.09 -0.84 3.29
N SER A 193 -17.59 -1.03 2.07
CA SER A 193 -17.51 0.10 1.12
C SER A 193 -18.82 0.37 0.40
N ASN A 194 -19.91 -0.33 0.78
CA ASN A 194 -21.27 0.04 0.39
C ASN A 194 -21.86 0.96 1.47
N HIS A 195 -21.25 2.11 1.71
CA HIS A 195 -22.04 3.22 2.21
C HIS A 195 -22.97 3.62 1.07
N ILE A 196 -24.16 3.03 1.02
CA ILE A 196 -25.22 3.50 0.15
C ILE A 196 -25.61 4.87 0.72
N TYR A 197 -25.12 5.91 0.05
CA TYR A 197 -25.45 7.28 0.42
C TYR A 197 -26.85 7.59 -0.10
N HIS A 198 -27.78 7.87 0.82
CA HIS A 198 -29.13 8.26 0.47
C HIS A 198 -29.20 9.77 0.35
N GLY A 199 -29.13 10.26 -0.89
CA GLY A 199 -29.38 11.66 -1.23
C GLY A 199 -28.14 12.46 -1.58
N ILE A 200 -28.38 13.47 -2.41
CA ILE A 200 -27.41 14.45 -2.89
C ILE A 200 -27.90 15.83 -2.45
N ILE A 201 -27.01 16.69 -1.95
CA ILE A 201 -27.28 18.11 -1.69
C ILE A 201 -26.45 18.98 -2.63
N SER A 202 -27.15 19.63 -3.53
CA SER A 202 -26.64 20.64 -4.45
C SER A 202 -26.58 22.01 -3.79
N LYS A 203 -25.45 22.72 -3.92
CA LYS A 203 -25.26 24.05 -3.32
C LYS A 203 -24.94 25.17 -4.30
N LYS A 204 -24.41 24.87 -5.49
CA LYS A 204 -23.96 25.88 -6.47
C LYS A 204 -24.60 25.67 -7.85
N PHE A 205 -25.70 26.36 -8.09
CA PHE A 205 -26.41 26.35 -9.36
C PHE A 205 -25.70 27.21 -10.40
N ILE A 206 -25.29 26.60 -11.51
CA ILE A 206 -24.68 27.31 -12.65
C ILE A 206 -25.77 27.86 -13.57
N LYS A 207 -26.82 27.07 -13.81
CA LYS A 207 -27.84 27.38 -14.80
C LYS A 207 -29.22 27.04 -14.27
N LYS A 208 -30.18 27.91 -14.57
CA LYS A 208 -31.59 27.67 -14.32
C LYS A 208 -32.29 27.57 -15.67
N LEU A 209 -33.04 26.50 -15.85
CA LEU A 209 -33.75 26.15 -17.07
C LEU A 209 -35.19 25.77 -16.72
N THR A 210 -36.01 25.65 -17.74
CA THR A 210 -37.32 25.02 -17.69
C THR A 210 -37.40 23.94 -18.76
N GLN A 211 -38.34 23.02 -18.65
CA GLN A 211 -38.50 21.95 -19.64
C GLN A 211 -38.56 22.45 -21.10
N HIS A 212 -39.18 23.61 -21.34
CA HIS A 212 -39.33 24.19 -22.68
C HIS A 212 -38.07 24.89 -23.20
N THR A 213 -37.14 25.25 -22.31
CA THR A 213 -35.91 25.99 -22.66
C THR A 213 -34.69 25.10 -22.78
N ILE A 214 -34.82 23.79 -22.53
CA ILE A 214 -33.73 22.80 -22.68
C ILE A 214 -33.22 22.77 -24.13
N ASP A 215 -34.12 22.67 -25.12
CA ASP A 215 -33.73 22.54 -26.53
C ASP A 215 -32.97 23.78 -27.01
N GLN A 216 -33.45 24.97 -26.66
CA GLN A 216 -32.77 26.24 -26.94
C GLN A 216 -31.37 26.30 -26.32
N PHE A 217 -31.20 25.71 -25.13
CA PHE A 217 -29.91 25.67 -24.45
C PHE A 217 -28.93 24.67 -25.08
N ILE A 218 -29.42 23.52 -25.57
CA ILE A 218 -28.62 22.55 -26.33
C ILE A 218 -28.02 23.23 -27.58
N ASP A 219 -28.84 23.98 -28.31
CA ASP A 219 -28.38 24.70 -29.51
C ASP A 219 -27.32 25.77 -29.18
N GLN A 220 -27.47 26.48 -28.05
CA GLN A 220 -26.46 27.42 -27.56
C GLN A 220 -25.13 26.74 -27.24
N ILE A 221 -25.15 25.51 -26.70
CA ILE A 221 -23.92 24.75 -26.41
C ILE A 221 -23.27 24.28 -27.71
N ARG A 222 -24.04 23.74 -28.67
CA ARG A 222 -23.53 23.26 -29.97
C ARG A 222 -22.78 24.35 -30.74
N ASN A 223 -23.28 25.57 -30.69
CA ASN A 223 -22.67 26.71 -31.39
C ASN A 223 -21.32 27.16 -30.80
N ASN A 224 -20.99 26.79 -29.56
CA ASN A 224 -19.81 27.27 -28.83
C ASN A 224 -18.52 26.43 -29.02
N GLN A 225 -18.50 25.43 -29.92
CA GLN A 225 -17.32 24.64 -30.38
C GLN A 225 -16.25 24.19 -29.34
N ASN A 226 -16.59 24.08 -28.05
CA ASN A 226 -15.65 23.59 -27.03
C ASN A 226 -15.76 22.07 -26.86
N LEU A 227 -14.71 21.33 -27.21
CA LEU A 227 -14.59 19.86 -27.08
C LEU A 227 -14.85 19.36 -25.65
N ASN A 228 -14.54 20.18 -24.63
CA ASN A 228 -14.74 19.83 -23.22
C ASN A 228 -16.22 19.71 -22.81
N ASN A 229 -17.16 20.15 -23.65
CA ASN A 229 -18.59 20.13 -23.37
C ASN A 229 -19.30 18.84 -23.83
N LEU A 230 -18.61 17.87 -24.45
CA LEU A 230 -19.28 16.72 -25.09
C LEU A 230 -20.13 15.89 -24.11
N LEU A 231 -19.59 15.58 -22.92
CA LEU A 231 -20.32 14.83 -21.90
C LEU A 231 -21.50 15.63 -21.33
N TRP A 232 -21.32 16.94 -21.20
CA TRP A 232 -22.34 17.84 -20.70
C TRP A 232 -23.49 17.99 -21.70
N LEU A 233 -23.17 18.14 -22.99
CA LEU A 233 -24.12 18.15 -24.10
C LEU A 233 -24.93 16.86 -24.13
N ARG A 234 -24.27 15.70 -24.06
CA ARG A 234 -24.94 14.40 -24.02
C ARG A 234 -25.91 14.27 -22.86
N GLY A 235 -25.56 14.84 -21.70
CA GLY A 235 -26.46 14.93 -20.56
C GLY A 235 -27.72 15.73 -20.87
N PHE A 236 -27.58 16.92 -21.47
CA PHE A 236 -28.74 17.76 -21.82
C PHE A 236 -29.61 17.16 -22.92
N GLU A 237 -29.02 16.50 -23.92
CA GLU A 237 -29.77 15.82 -24.99
C GLU A 237 -30.71 14.73 -24.46
N LYS A 238 -30.34 14.08 -23.35
CA LYS A 238 -31.15 13.05 -22.68
C LYS A 238 -32.00 13.59 -21.52
N LEU A 239 -31.73 14.81 -21.05
CA LEU A 239 -32.40 15.39 -19.89
C LEU A 239 -33.91 15.49 -20.08
N LYS A 240 -34.37 15.93 -21.26
CA LYS A 240 -35.80 16.12 -21.53
C LYS A 240 -36.57 14.79 -21.48
N SER A 241 -36.07 13.74 -22.14
CA SER A 241 -36.71 12.41 -22.10
C SER A 241 -36.72 11.87 -20.68
N CYS A 242 -35.59 11.91 -19.97
CA CYS A 242 -35.51 11.40 -18.60
C CYS A 242 -36.47 12.10 -17.63
N ILE A 243 -36.71 13.40 -17.81
CA ILE A 243 -37.69 14.14 -17.00
C ILE A 243 -39.11 13.65 -17.30
N TYR A 244 -39.45 13.48 -18.58
CA TYR A 244 -40.77 13.01 -18.98
C TYR A 244 -41.01 11.58 -18.46
N ASP A 245 -40.05 10.68 -18.68
CA ASP A 245 -40.10 9.30 -18.22
C ASP A 245 -40.28 9.26 -16.68
N TYR A 246 -39.50 10.04 -15.92
CA TYR A 246 -39.64 10.13 -14.46
C TYR A 246 -41.05 10.57 -14.02
N PHE A 247 -41.57 11.67 -14.59
CA PHE A 247 -42.89 12.18 -14.17
C PHE A 247 -44.04 11.28 -14.59
N GLN A 248 -43.90 10.52 -15.70
CA GLN A 248 -44.90 9.57 -16.13
C GLN A 248 -44.88 8.28 -15.31
N ASP A 249 -43.69 7.71 -15.08
CA ASP A 249 -43.54 6.38 -14.50
C ASP A 249 -43.57 6.39 -12.97
N ILE A 250 -43.07 7.46 -12.33
CA ILE A 250 -42.94 7.54 -10.88
C ILE A 250 -44.01 8.44 -10.25
N GLU A 251 -44.23 9.63 -10.81
CA GLU A 251 -45.21 10.59 -10.27
C GLU A 251 -46.61 10.42 -10.90
N GLU A 252 -46.75 9.55 -11.91
CA GLU A 252 -48.00 9.24 -12.63
C GLU A 252 -48.68 10.45 -13.30
N TRP A 253 -47.90 11.45 -13.75
CA TRP A 253 -48.44 12.63 -14.44
C TRP A 253 -48.77 12.31 -15.90
N SER A 254 -49.85 12.90 -16.41
CA SER A 254 -50.12 12.87 -17.85
C SER A 254 -49.16 13.80 -18.61
N ILE A 255 -48.92 13.52 -19.90
CA ILE A 255 -48.11 14.40 -20.77
C ILE A 255 -48.65 15.83 -20.76
N GLN A 256 -49.97 15.98 -20.77
CA GLN A 256 -50.63 17.28 -20.74
C GLN A 256 -50.37 18.01 -19.41
N ASP A 257 -50.32 17.29 -18.29
CA ASP A 257 -49.98 17.86 -16.98
C ASP A 257 -48.52 18.35 -16.93
N ILE A 258 -47.60 17.58 -17.52
CA ILE A 258 -46.20 17.94 -17.62
C ILE A 258 -46.07 19.22 -18.46
N GLU A 259 -46.67 19.26 -19.65
CA GLU A 259 -46.59 20.41 -20.56
C GLU A 259 -47.22 21.69 -20.00
N ASN A 260 -48.31 21.57 -19.24
CA ASN A 260 -49.00 22.71 -18.65
C ASN A 260 -48.30 23.25 -17.39
N GLU A 261 -47.45 22.45 -16.74
CA GLU A 261 -46.75 22.80 -15.51
C GLU A 261 -45.40 23.47 -15.78
N THR A 262 -45.01 24.44 -14.93
CA THR A 262 -43.71 25.12 -15.07
C THR A 262 -42.61 24.42 -14.26
N ILE A 263 -42.08 23.33 -14.82
CA ILE A 263 -40.98 22.58 -14.20
C ILE A 263 -39.68 23.39 -14.31
N LYS A 264 -39.16 23.83 -13.17
CA LYS A 264 -37.88 24.56 -13.07
C LYS A 264 -36.77 23.58 -12.75
N ILE A 265 -35.68 23.67 -13.50
CA ILE A 265 -34.52 22.78 -13.41
C ILE A 265 -33.29 23.63 -13.11
N ASN A 266 -32.70 23.46 -11.94
CA ASN A 266 -31.45 24.10 -11.59
C ASN A 266 -30.30 23.09 -11.76
N VAL A 267 -29.34 23.41 -12.62
CA VAL A 267 -28.16 22.58 -12.88
C VAL A 267 -27.01 23.03 -11.99
N SER A 268 -26.37 22.09 -11.30
CA SER A 268 -25.32 22.34 -10.32
C SER A 268 -23.94 21.90 -10.79
N GLU A 269 -22.91 22.62 -10.35
CA GLU A 269 -21.50 22.29 -10.65
C GLU A 269 -20.98 21.12 -9.82
N PHE A 270 -21.44 21.03 -8.58
CA PHE A 270 -21.06 20.00 -7.65
C PHE A 270 -22.18 19.79 -6.63
N ALA A 271 -22.14 18.64 -5.98
CA ALA A 271 -22.99 18.34 -4.87
C ALA A 271 -22.29 17.46 -3.84
N TYR A 272 -22.85 17.46 -2.64
CA TYR A 272 -22.39 16.63 -1.52
C TYR A 272 -23.29 15.42 -1.38
N LEU A 273 -22.72 14.28 -1.01
CA LEU A 273 -23.52 13.13 -0.60
C LEU A 273 -23.94 13.33 0.87
N ASP A 274 -25.22 13.11 1.15
CA ASP A 274 -25.73 13.24 2.51
C ASP A 274 -25.26 12.08 3.41
N ASN A 275 -25.13 12.35 4.71
CA ASN A 275 -24.73 11.39 5.75
C ASN A 275 -23.28 10.87 5.73
N SER A 276 -22.36 11.57 5.09
CA SER A 276 -20.95 11.21 5.13
C SER A 276 -20.21 11.96 6.25
N GLN A 277 -19.57 11.23 7.17
CA GLN A 277 -18.58 11.82 8.10
C GLN A 277 -17.41 12.45 7.32
N ASP A 278 -17.17 11.95 6.11
CA ASP A 278 -16.24 12.48 5.12
C ASP A 278 -17.01 13.39 4.14
N HIS A 279 -16.68 14.67 3.98
CA HIS A 279 -17.36 15.53 3.00
C HIS A 279 -17.06 15.11 1.54
N ILE A 280 -17.74 14.09 1.03
CA ILE A 280 -17.56 13.58 -0.34
C ILE A 280 -18.24 14.54 -1.33
N ILE A 281 -17.50 14.95 -2.36
CA ILE A 281 -17.93 15.92 -3.37
C ILE A 281 -18.03 15.22 -4.72
N ILE A 282 -19.22 15.24 -5.32
CA ILE A 282 -19.45 14.85 -6.72
C ILE A 282 -19.34 16.11 -7.58
N ARG A 283 -18.53 16.08 -8.63
CA ARG A 283 -18.29 17.21 -9.54
C ARG A 283 -18.77 16.90 -10.95
N VAL A 284 -19.43 17.90 -11.55
CA VAL A 284 -19.88 17.92 -12.93
C VAL A 284 -19.60 19.31 -13.47
N THR A 285 -18.38 19.53 -13.95
CA THR A 285 -17.96 20.82 -14.48
C THR A 285 -17.18 20.64 -15.78
N PRO A 286 -17.58 21.30 -16.87
CA PRO A 286 -16.86 21.20 -18.14
C PRO A 286 -15.54 21.99 -18.14
N ASN A 287 -15.33 22.89 -17.17
CA ASN A 287 -14.16 23.77 -17.14
C ASN A 287 -13.64 24.02 -15.72
N TYR A 288 -12.99 23.02 -15.14
CA TYR A 288 -12.21 23.11 -13.91
C TYR A 288 -10.73 23.33 -14.24
N TYR A 289 -10.22 24.55 -14.02
CA TYR A 289 -8.84 24.92 -14.37
C TYR A 289 -8.45 24.59 -15.83
N GLY A 290 -9.37 24.78 -16.79
CA GLY A 290 -9.12 24.52 -18.21
C GLY A 290 -9.40 23.07 -18.66
N GLN A 291 -9.84 22.19 -17.76
CA GLN A 291 -10.15 20.78 -18.07
C GLN A 291 -11.54 20.36 -17.57
N ALA A 292 -12.15 19.41 -18.25
CA ALA A 292 -13.44 18.85 -17.84
C ALA A 292 -13.27 17.91 -16.63
N CYS A 293 -14.08 18.07 -15.59
CA CYS A 293 -14.07 17.26 -14.37
C CYS A 293 -15.46 16.68 -14.12
N PHE A 294 -15.58 15.37 -14.36
CA PHE A 294 -16.79 14.58 -14.15
C PHE A 294 -16.45 13.41 -13.23
N SER A 295 -17.17 13.30 -12.12
CA SER A 295 -16.99 12.20 -11.15
C SER A 295 -17.56 10.89 -11.69
N ASP A 296 -16.87 9.79 -11.36
CA ASP A 296 -17.38 8.44 -11.51
C ASP A 296 -18.11 8.02 -10.22
N VAL A 297 -19.21 7.30 -10.36
CA VAL A 297 -20.07 6.82 -9.26
C VAL A 297 -20.38 5.35 -9.45
N CYS A 298 -20.78 4.71 -8.35
CA CYS A 298 -21.26 3.34 -8.33
C CYS A 298 -22.76 3.37 -8.03
N VAL A 299 -23.57 2.77 -8.90
CA VAL A 299 -25.02 2.76 -8.81
C VAL A 299 -25.49 1.34 -8.56
N GLU A 300 -26.34 1.15 -7.55
CA GLU A 300 -27.00 -0.12 -7.31
C GLU A 300 -28.15 -0.26 -8.30
N MET A 301 -28.12 -1.33 -9.09
CA MET A 301 -29.12 -1.59 -10.13
C MET A 301 -30.25 -2.46 -9.56
N ASP A 302 -31.47 -2.19 -9.99
CA ASP A 302 -32.61 -3.07 -9.71
C ASP A 302 -32.35 -4.48 -10.25
N GLU A 303 -32.76 -5.50 -9.50
CA GLU A 303 -32.50 -6.91 -9.85
C GLU A 303 -33.06 -7.26 -11.23
N SER A 304 -34.13 -6.61 -11.69
CA SER A 304 -34.72 -6.87 -13.01
C SER A 304 -33.91 -6.30 -14.18
N GLU A 305 -33.08 -5.29 -13.95
CA GLU A 305 -32.29 -4.60 -14.98
C GLU A 305 -30.80 -4.99 -14.97
N GLN A 306 -30.36 -5.79 -13.99
CA GLN A 306 -28.93 -6.11 -13.80
C GLN A 306 -28.27 -6.80 -15.00
N ASP A 307 -29.04 -7.56 -15.78
CA ASP A 307 -28.53 -8.31 -16.95
C ASP A 307 -28.29 -7.42 -18.18
N ASP A 308 -28.92 -6.25 -18.25
CA ASP A 308 -28.79 -5.31 -19.38
C ASP A 308 -27.49 -4.48 -19.31
N TYR A 309 -26.86 -4.42 -18.13
CA TYR A 309 -25.70 -3.58 -17.86
C TYR A 309 -24.48 -4.39 -17.41
N LEU A 310 -23.29 -3.78 -17.56
CA LEU A 310 -22.08 -4.36 -16.98
C LEU A 310 -22.06 -4.11 -15.46
N THR A 311 -22.52 -5.10 -14.70
CA THR A 311 -22.59 -5.04 -13.23
C THR A 311 -21.54 -5.93 -12.56
N ASP A 312 -21.07 -5.53 -11.37
CA ASP A 312 -20.26 -6.35 -10.46
C ASP A 312 -21.02 -6.54 -9.15
N ASN A 313 -21.68 -7.70 -8.98
CA ASN A 313 -22.58 -8.01 -7.87
C ASN A 313 -23.73 -7.00 -7.72
N GLY A 314 -24.43 -6.67 -8.82
CA GLY A 314 -25.56 -5.73 -8.82
C GLY A 314 -25.18 -4.25 -8.84
N LEU A 315 -23.88 -3.93 -8.83
CA LEU A 315 -23.39 -2.56 -8.90
C LEU A 315 -22.91 -2.21 -10.32
N CYS A 316 -23.43 -1.12 -10.88
CA CYS A 316 -23.00 -0.55 -12.15
C CYS A 316 -22.09 0.67 -11.94
N TYR A 317 -20.93 0.68 -12.60
CA TYR A 317 -20.04 1.84 -12.60
C TYR A 317 -20.46 2.84 -13.67
N ALA A 318 -20.81 4.05 -13.24
CA ALA A 318 -21.39 5.07 -14.10
C ALA A 318 -20.64 6.39 -14.00
N LYS A 319 -20.65 7.18 -15.09
CA LYS A 319 -20.11 8.54 -15.10
C LYS A 319 -21.23 9.55 -14.91
N VAL A 320 -21.09 10.49 -13.97
CA VAL A 320 -22.11 11.52 -13.76
C VAL A 320 -22.05 12.55 -14.89
N LEU A 321 -23.18 12.79 -15.56
CA LEU A 321 -23.31 13.75 -16.66
C LEU A 321 -23.89 15.10 -16.20
N LEU A 322 -24.90 15.07 -15.33
CA LEU A 322 -25.58 16.26 -14.81
C LEU A 322 -25.98 16.05 -13.34
N ILE A 323 -25.94 17.13 -12.56
CA ILE A 323 -26.58 17.20 -11.25
C ILE A 323 -27.67 18.26 -11.35
N ILE A 324 -28.90 17.88 -11.07
CA ILE A 324 -30.08 18.74 -11.23
C ILE A 324 -30.91 18.78 -9.95
N GLN A 325 -31.50 19.94 -9.70
CA GLN A 325 -32.58 20.11 -8.75
C GLN A 325 -33.84 20.48 -9.51
N VAL A 326 -34.88 19.67 -9.38
CA VAL A 326 -36.18 19.86 -10.05
C VAL A 326 -37.18 20.43 -9.06
N LEU A 327 -37.87 21.47 -9.49
CA LEU A 327 -38.83 22.25 -8.72
C LEU A 327 -40.12 22.38 -9.53
N SER A 328 -41.24 22.00 -8.94
CA SER A 328 -42.58 22.17 -9.50
C SER A 328 -43.55 22.53 -8.38
N THR A 329 -44.67 23.19 -8.72
CA THR A 329 -45.70 23.52 -7.73
C THR A 329 -46.54 22.30 -7.32
N LYS A 330 -46.58 21.27 -8.18
CA LYS A 330 -47.25 19.99 -7.92
C LYS A 330 -46.39 18.98 -7.13
N LEU A 331 -45.09 19.24 -6.97
CA LEU A 331 -44.21 18.36 -6.20
C LEU A 331 -44.24 18.74 -4.71
N GLU A 332 -44.40 17.75 -3.83
CA GLU A 332 -44.38 17.97 -2.38
C GLU A 332 -42.98 18.35 -1.86
N LYS A 333 -41.92 17.89 -2.54
CA LYS A 333 -40.52 18.17 -2.20
C LYS A 333 -39.69 18.42 -3.45
N ASN A 334 -38.61 19.18 -3.28
CA ASN A 334 -37.62 19.39 -4.33
C ASN A 334 -36.90 18.06 -4.60
N LEU A 335 -36.77 17.69 -5.87
CA LEU A 335 -36.07 16.48 -6.27
C LEU A 335 -34.62 16.83 -6.58
N GLU A 336 -33.68 16.14 -5.91
CA GLU A 336 -32.25 16.24 -6.21
C GLU A 336 -31.82 14.97 -6.93
N LEU A 337 -31.49 15.10 -8.21
CA LEU A 337 -31.21 13.98 -9.10
C LEU A 337 -29.83 14.13 -9.75
N ALA A 338 -29.18 13.00 -10.01
CA ALA A 338 -27.97 12.93 -10.81
C ALA A 338 -28.23 12.09 -12.06
N LEU A 339 -28.02 12.67 -13.24
CA LEU A 339 -28.07 11.94 -14.49
C LEU A 339 -26.72 11.25 -14.70
N VAL A 340 -26.74 9.94 -14.87
CA VAL A 340 -25.54 9.10 -14.98
C VAL A 340 -25.49 8.36 -16.31
N TYR A 341 -24.29 8.05 -16.76
CA TYR A 341 -24.03 7.24 -17.95
C TYR A 341 -23.43 5.89 -17.57
N CYS A 342 -24.23 4.84 -17.71
CA CYS A 342 -23.83 3.45 -17.53
C CYS A 342 -23.37 2.84 -18.88
N LYS A 343 -22.38 1.94 -18.84
CA LYS A 343 -22.00 1.17 -20.03
C LYS A 343 -22.87 -0.09 -20.12
N TYR A 344 -23.58 -0.25 -21.23
CA TYR A 344 -24.33 -1.47 -21.54
C TYR A 344 -23.39 -2.65 -21.78
N SER A 345 -23.81 -3.84 -21.34
CA SER A 345 -23.16 -5.07 -21.76
C SER A 345 -23.66 -5.38 -23.16
N ALA A 346 -22.83 -5.12 -24.18
CA ALA A 346 -23.21 -5.44 -25.56
C ALA A 346 -23.14 -6.96 -25.74
N TYR A 347 -24.20 -7.68 -25.39
CA TYR A 347 -24.40 -9.07 -25.81
C TYR A 347 -25.31 -9.22 -27.05
N TYR A 348 -25.80 -8.12 -27.64
CA TYR A 348 -26.52 -8.17 -28.91
C TYR A 348 -26.23 -6.97 -29.81
N SER A 349 -25.26 -7.15 -30.72
CA SER A 349 -25.08 -6.59 -32.09
C SER A 349 -23.58 -6.67 -32.40
N GLU A 350 -23.09 -7.48 -33.34
CA GLU A 350 -23.48 -7.60 -34.75
C GLU A 350 -23.36 -9.06 -35.26
N VAL A 351 -24.41 -9.53 -35.94
CA VAL A 351 -24.34 -10.50 -37.06
C VAL A 351 -24.53 -9.69 -38.33
#